data_AF-A0A6A5HAW2-F1
#
_entry.id   AF-A0A6A5HAW2-F1
#
_cell.length_a   1.000
_cell.length_b   1.000
_cell.length_c   1.000
_cell.angle_alpha   90.00
_cell.angle_beta   90.00
_cell.angle_gamma   90.00
#
_symmetry.space_group_name_H-M   'P 1'
#
loop_
_entity.id
_entity.type
_entity.pdbx_description
1 polymer ?
#
loop_
_entity_poly.entity_id
_entity_poly.type
_entity_poly.pdbx_seq_one_letter_code
_entity_poly.pdbx_strand_id
1 'polypeptide(L)'
;MNSNRPLSYDSFKKVLIYMNANLRLRLATQCPSIRSAEKAAPLKIKFFQPIRNCMFIDDTIYHFGVYKKYPEGECPSRVLVANNTDGSSRDVDEFGFDYWGDANAVTEGDVDVRNPEEQEEEYPEKPDGFVEQEENKLKDLQARLADSGMVSKSRLSVSLC
;
A
#
# COMPACT_ATOMS: atom_id res chain seq x y z
N MET A 1 -29.77 12.04 -33.54
CA MET A 1 -29.94 12.78 -32.27
C MET A 1 -28.76 12.43 -31.38
N ASN A 2 -27.79 13.32 -31.21
CA ASN A 2 -26.67 13.09 -30.29
C ASN A 2 -27.12 13.47 -28.88
N SER A 3 -27.69 12.51 -28.15
CA SER A 3 -28.03 12.65 -26.74
C SER A 3 -26.78 12.51 -25.87
N ASN A 4 -25.82 13.41 -26.04
CA ASN A 4 -24.63 13.52 -25.18
C ASN A 4 -24.96 14.26 -23.87
N ARG A 5 -26.13 14.00 -23.26
CA ARG A 5 -26.44 14.53 -21.94
C ARG A 5 -25.96 13.51 -20.91
N PRO A 6 -24.94 13.84 -20.08
CA PRO A 6 -24.56 12.96 -19.00
C PRO A 6 -25.74 12.75 -18.04
N LEU A 7 -25.80 11.57 -17.44
CA LEU A 7 -26.79 11.26 -16.40
C LEU A 7 -26.67 12.26 -15.25
N SER A 8 -27.81 12.65 -14.67
CA SER A 8 -27.80 13.42 -13.43
C SER A 8 -27.16 12.61 -12.30
N TYR A 9 -26.61 13.31 -11.30
CA TYR A 9 -25.91 12.68 -10.17
C TYR A 9 -26.77 11.62 -9.46
N ASP A 10 -28.06 11.93 -9.20
CA ASP A 10 -28.97 11.00 -8.54
C ASP A 10 -29.31 9.77 -9.39
N SER A 11 -29.56 9.96 -10.68
CA SER A 11 -29.79 8.86 -11.61
C SER A 11 -28.56 7.97 -11.72
N PHE A 12 -27.38 8.58 -11.78
CA PHE A 12 -26.12 7.86 -11.86
C PHE A 12 -25.84 7.02 -10.60
N LYS A 13 -26.07 7.57 -9.39
CA LYS A 13 -26.00 6.79 -8.13
C LYS A 13 -26.91 5.57 -8.16
N LYS A 14 -28.13 5.69 -8.69
CA LYS A 14 -29.06 4.55 -8.79
C LYS A 14 -28.53 3.47 -9.73
N VAL A 15 -27.94 3.86 -10.86
CA VAL A 15 -27.31 2.93 -11.81
C VAL A 15 -26.15 2.19 -11.14
N LEU A 16 -25.28 2.91 -10.41
CA LEU A 16 -24.12 2.32 -9.74
C LEU A 16 -24.51 1.20 -8.75
N ILE A 17 -25.63 1.30 -8.05
CA ILE A 17 -26.07 0.27 -7.09
C ILE A 17 -26.35 -1.09 -7.75
N TYR A 18 -26.68 -1.11 -9.05
CA TYR A 18 -26.96 -2.33 -9.81
C TYR A 18 -25.78 -2.81 -10.67
N MET A 19 -24.67 -2.06 -10.69
CA MET A 19 -23.45 -2.49 -11.38
C MET A 19 -22.69 -3.53 -10.56
N ASN A 20 -21.96 -4.40 -11.26
CA ASN A 20 -20.99 -5.31 -10.64
C ASN A 20 -19.95 -4.52 -9.82
N ALA A 21 -19.59 -5.03 -8.65
CA ALA A 21 -18.68 -4.35 -7.73
C ALA A 21 -17.30 -4.09 -8.34
N ASN A 22 -16.70 -5.11 -8.95
CA ASN A 22 -15.37 -5.03 -9.56
C ASN A 22 -15.34 -4.04 -10.74
N LEU A 23 -16.42 -3.97 -11.51
CA LEU A 23 -16.57 -2.97 -12.57
C LEU A 23 -16.61 -1.55 -12.00
N ARG A 24 -17.35 -1.32 -10.91
CA ARG A 24 -17.42 0.00 -10.27
C ARG A 24 -16.07 0.46 -9.75
N LEU A 25 -15.36 -0.43 -9.04
CA LEU A 25 -14.03 -0.14 -8.51
C LEU A 25 -13.07 0.25 -9.65
N ARG A 26 -13.10 -0.49 -10.77
CA ARG A 26 -12.30 -0.18 -11.96
C ARG A 26 -12.68 1.15 -12.61
N LEU A 27 -13.97 1.48 -12.68
CA LEU A 27 -14.42 2.76 -13.20
C LEU A 27 -14.00 3.91 -12.28
N ALA A 28 -14.07 3.76 -10.96
CA ALA A 28 -13.67 4.78 -10.01
C ALA A 28 -12.14 5.02 -9.96
N THR A 29 -11.34 4.03 -10.33
CA THR A 29 -9.88 4.19 -10.47
C THR A 29 -9.48 4.85 -11.79
N GLN A 30 -10.12 4.46 -12.91
CA GLN A 30 -9.80 4.98 -14.24
C GLN A 30 -10.49 6.32 -14.56
N CYS A 31 -11.62 6.62 -13.93
CA CYS A 31 -12.43 7.81 -14.18
C CYS A 31 -12.68 8.58 -12.88
N PRO A 32 -11.79 9.53 -12.50
CA PRO A 32 -11.92 10.29 -11.26
C PRO A 32 -13.26 11.02 -11.10
N SER A 33 -13.89 11.43 -12.21
CA SER A 33 -15.20 12.10 -12.22
C SER A 33 -16.34 11.25 -11.65
N ILE A 34 -16.21 9.92 -11.65
CA ILE A 34 -17.21 8.97 -11.14
C ILE A 34 -17.07 8.74 -9.64
N ARG A 35 -15.86 8.94 -9.08
CA ARG A 35 -15.48 8.55 -7.71
C ARG A 35 -16.41 9.12 -6.63
N SER A 36 -16.87 10.37 -6.78
CA SER A 36 -17.79 11.01 -5.81
C SER A 36 -19.15 10.31 -5.75
N ALA A 37 -19.73 9.96 -6.90
CA ALA A 37 -21.00 9.25 -6.95
C ALA A 37 -20.85 7.78 -6.51
N GLU A 38 -19.72 7.16 -6.85
CA GLU A 38 -19.40 5.78 -6.47
C GLU A 38 -19.26 5.64 -4.96
N LYS A 39 -18.49 6.52 -4.29
CA LYS A 39 -18.34 6.53 -2.83
C LYS A 39 -19.66 6.81 -2.10
N ALA A 40 -20.55 7.60 -2.68
CA ALA A 40 -21.85 7.90 -2.09
C ALA A 40 -22.88 6.79 -2.27
N ALA A 41 -22.68 5.88 -3.23
CA ALA A 41 -23.59 4.78 -3.52
C ALA A 41 -23.13 3.51 -2.81
N PRO A 42 -24.00 2.80 -2.07
CA PRO A 42 -23.63 1.54 -1.42
C PRO A 42 -23.04 0.53 -2.42
N LEU A 43 -21.92 -0.10 -2.07
CA LEU A 43 -21.27 -1.16 -2.85
C LEU A 43 -21.82 -2.52 -2.38
N LYS A 44 -22.39 -3.29 -3.30
CA LYS A 44 -22.93 -4.63 -3.00
C LYS A 44 -21.91 -5.69 -3.42
N ILE A 45 -21.39 -6.41 -2.46
CA ILE A 45 -20.39 -7.48 -2.64
C ILE A 45 -21.04 -8.79 -2.17
N LYS A 46 -20.88 -9.87 -2.93
CA LYS A 46 -21.40 -11.21 -2.59
C LYS A 46 -20.41 -12.00 -1.75
N PHE A 47 -19.12 -11.86 -2.06
CA PHE A 47 -18.03 -12.51 -1.33
C PHE A 47 -16.92 -11.51 -1.03
N PHE A 48 -16.56 -11.40 0.24
CA PHE A 48 -15.46 -10.56 0.70
C PHE A 48 -14.57 -11.36 1.64
N GLN A 49 -13.28 -11.43 1.33
CA GLN A 49 -12.28 -12.01 2.20
C GLN A 49 -11.03 -11.12 2.22
N PRO A 50 -10.75 -10.44 3.34
CA PRO A 50 -9.48 -9.74 3.53
C PRO A 50 -8.38 -10.79 3.79
N ILE A 51 -7.22 -10.58 3.20
CA ILE A 51 -6.01 -11.37 3.42
C ILE A 51 -4.84 -10.39 3.58
N ARG A 52 -3.75 -10.80 4.22
CA ARG A 52 -2.56 -9.96 4.33
C ARG A 52 -2.09 -9.51 2.93
N ASN A 53 -2.08 -8.19 2.70
CA ASN A 53 -1.71 -7.52 1.43
C ASN A 53 -2.60 -7.78 0.22
N CYS A 54 -3.76 -8.41 0.37
CA CYS A 54 -4.72 -8.53 -0.71
C CYS A 54 -6.16 -8.68 -0.21
N MET A 55 -7.14 -8.52 -1.08
CA MET A 55 -8.53 -8.82 -0.75
C MET A 55 -9.23 -9.47 -1.92
N PHE A 56 -10.09 -10.42 -1.60
CA PHE A 56 -10.98 -11.06 -2.55
C PHE A 56 -12.31 -10.31 -2.53
N ILE A 57 -12.71 -9.79 -3.68
CA ILE A 57 -14.03 -9.17 -3.89
C ILE A 57 -14.70 -9.93 -5.03
N ASP A 58 -15.78 -10.64 -4.68
CA ASP A 58 -16.48 -11.56 -5.57
C ASP A 58 -15.53 -12.57 -6.23
N ASP A 59 -15.21 -12.37 -7.50
CA ASP A 59 -14.38 -13.23 -8.36
C ASP A 59 -12.99 -12.63 -8.65
N THR A 60 -12.64 -11.50 -8.01
CA THR A 60 -11.42 -10.75 -8.30
C THR A 60 -10.55 -10.58 -7.06
N ILE A 61 -9.24 -10.80 -7.24
CA ILE A 61 -8.22 -10.57 -6.21
C ILE A 61 -7.60 -9.20 -6.45
N TYR A 62 -7.60 -8.37 -5.41
CA TYR A 62 -6.96 -7.06 -5.40
C TYR A 62 -5.71 -7.12 -4.52
N HIS A 63 -4.55 -6.88 -5.12
CA HIS A 63 -3.26 -6.86 -4.41
C HIS A 63 -2.92 -5.43 -4.00
N PHE A 64 -2.31 -5.28 -2.82
CA PHE A 64 -1.82 -4.01 -2.28
C PHE A 64 -0.36 -4.15 -1.93
N GLY A 65 0.45 -3.21 -2.39
CA GLY A 65 1.85 -3.14 -2.00
C GLY A 65 2.46 -1.80 -2.34
N VAL A 66 3.53 -1.46 -1.63
CA VAL A 66 4.27 -0.22 -1.81
C VAL A 66 5.24 -0.40 -2.97
N TYR A 67 4.99 0.34 -4.06
CA TYR A 67 5.92 0.44 -5.17
C TYR A 67 6.99 1.48 -4.86
N LYS A 68 8.25 1.06 -4.71
CA LYS A 68 9.35 1.98 -4.39
C LYS A 68 10.10 2.38 -5.65
N LYS A 69 10.03 3.66 -6.02
CA LYS A 69 10.75 4.21 -7.17
C LYS A 69 12.04 4.89 -6.72
N TYR A 70 13.16 4.45 -7.29
CA TYR A 70 14.49 5.01 -7.04
C TYR A 70 14.98 5.79 -8.27
N PRO A 71 15.95 6.70 -8.10
CA PRO A 71 16.71 7.24 -9.21
C PRO A 71 17.33 6.13 -10.07
N GLU A 72 17.54 6.43 -11.35
CA GLU A 72 18.14 5.47 -12.28
C GLU A 72 19.52 5.01 -11.78
N GLY A 73 19.75 3.69 -11.78
CA GLY A 73 20.99 3.09 -11.28
C GLY A 73 21.09 2.95 -9.75
N GLU A 74 20.18 3.55 -8.98
CA GLU A 74 20.22 3.50 -7.51
C GLU A 74 19.25 2.47 -6.90
N CYS A 75 18.39 1.84 -7.71
CA CYS A 75 17.39 0.89 -7.22
C CYS A 75 18.03 -0.41 -6.71
N PRO A 76 17.91 -0.76 -5.41
CA PRO A 76 18.44 -2.01 -4.90
C PRO A 76 17.76 -3.21 -5.56
N SER A 77 18.50 -4.30 -5.83
CA SER A 77 17.95 -5.49 -6.51
C SER A 77 16.74 -6.09 -5.79
N ARG A 78 16.71 -6.05 -4.45
CA ARG A 78 15.56 -6.50 -3.64
C ARG A 78 14.29 -5.71 -3.96
N VAL A 79 14.42 -4.39 -4.19
CA VAL A 79 13.29 -3.52 -4.55
C VAL A 79 12.81 -3.83 -5.95
N LEU A 80 13.70 -4.04 -6.92
CA LEU A 80 13.32 -4.42 -8.28
C LEU A 80 12.49 -5.71 -8.30
N VAL A 81 12.92 -6.73 -7.53
CA VAL A 81 12.17 -7.99 -7.41
C VAL A 81 10.79 -7.75 -6.80
N ALA A 82 10.71 -7.00 -5.69
CA ALA A 82 9.44 -6.70 -5.04
C ALA A 82 8.48 -5.94 -5.98
N ASN A 83 8.95 -4.89 -6.64
CA ASN A 83 8.18 -4.10 -7.61
C ASN A 83 7.69 -4.90 -8.82
N ASN A 84 8.42 -5.95 -9.24
CA ASN A 84 8.02 -6.83 -10.33
C ASN A 84 7.00 -7.90 -9.92
N THR A 85 6.69 -8.01 -8.63
CA THR A 85 5.63 -8.89 -8.10
C THR A 85 4.40 -8.05 -7.76
N ASP A 86 4.19 -7.71 -6.50
CA ASP A 86 3.06 -6.89 -6.05
C ASP A 86 3.51 -5.64 -5.25
N GLY A 87 4.80 -5.34 -5.24
CA GLY A 87 5.40 -4.32 -4.39
C GLY A 87 5.76 -4.84 -3.00
N SER A 88 6.22 -3.94 -2.12
CA SER A 88 6.52 -4.29 -0.73
C SER A 88 5.23 -4.45 0.07
N SER A 89 5.13 -5.52 0.86
CA SER A 89 4.02 -5.79 1.77
C SER A 89 4.01 -4.92 3.03
N ARG A 90 4.92 -3.94 3.12
CA ARG A 90 5.20 -3.17 4.32
C ARG A 90 5.11 -1.71 3.97
N ASP A 91 4.53 -0.95 4.89
CA ASP A 91 4.60 0.50 4.85
C ASP A 91 6.06 0.97 4.93
N VAL A 92 6.25 2.23 4.58
CA VAL A 92 7.56 2.88 4.61
C VAL A 92 7.57 4.01 5.62
N ASP A 93 8.68 4.14 6.34
CA ASP A 93 8.90 5.27 7.22
C ASP A 93 9.26 6.54 6.44
N GLU A 94 9.48 7.64 7.16
CA GLU A 94 9.88 8.93 6.57
C GLU A 94 11.19 8.89 5.78
N PHE A 95 12.00 7.85 5.98
CA PHE A 95 13.29 7.63 5.31
C PHE A 95 13.20 6.60 4.17
N GLY A 96 12.03 5.99 3.95
CA GLY A 96 11.79 4.99 2.90
C GLY A 96 12.16 3.55 3.27
N PHE A 97 12.53 3.29 4.53
CA PHE A 97 12.76 1.94 5.04
C PHE A 97 11.44 1.27 5.41
N ASP A 98 11.44 -0.07 5.40
CA ASP A 98 10.26 -0.83 5.78
C ASP A 98 9.92 -0.50 7.24
N TYR A 99 8.69 -0.03 7.46
CA TYR A 99 8.15 0.28 8.77
C TYR A 99 7.45 -0.94 9.36
N TRP A 100 7.68 -1.19 10.64
CA TRP A 100 7.21 -2.38 11.36
C TRP A 100 6.28 -2.05 12.53
N GLY A 101 6.12 -0.76 12.87
CA GLY A 101 5.56 -0.35 14.16
C GLY A 101 4.05 -0.50 14.29
N ASP A 102 3.30 -0.38 13.19
CA ASP A 102 1.84 -0.19 13.27
C ASP A 102 1.05 -1.34 12.62
N ALA A 103 1.69 -2.44 12.24
CA ALA A 103 1.01 -3.49 11.47
C ALA A 103 -0.19 -4.13 12.19
N ASN A 104 -0.27 -3.96 13.52
CA ASN A 104 -1.38 -4.42 14.35
C ASN A 104 -2.15 -3.31 15.07
N ALA A 105 -1.79 -2.05 14.84
CA ALA A 105 -2.46 -0.91 15.46
C ALA A 105 -3.85 -0.70 14.81
N VAL A 106 -4.90 -0.74 15.63
CA VAL A 106 -6.26 -0.38 15.21
C VAL A 106 -6.54 1.03 15.70
N THR A 107 -6.78 1.94 14.77
CA THR A 107 -7.05 3.35 15.06
C THR A 107 -8.56 3.64 15.13
N GLU A 108 -8.92 4.81 15.67
CA GLU A 108 -10.34 5.19 15.77
C GLU A 108 -10.97 5.27 14.36
N GLY A 109 -12.02 4.47 14.14
CA GLY A 109 -12.71 4.38 12.85
C GLY A 109 -12.34 3.14 12.03
N ASP A 110 -11.32 2.38 12.44
CA ASP A 110 -10.98 1.11 11.79
C ASP A 110 -11.99 0.01 12.14
N VAL A 111 -12.20 -0.88 11.19
CA VAL A 111 -12.95 -2.13 11.40
C VAL A 111 -11.93 -3.26 11.42
N ASP A 112 -11.68 -3.81 12.60
CA ASP A 112 -10.78 -4.95 12.75
C ASP A 112 -11.44 -6.21 12.16
N VAL A 113 -10.90 -6.66 11.03
CA VAL A 113 -11.36 -7.84 10.29
C VAL A 113 -10.43 -9.04 10.43
N ARG A 114 -9.43 -8.95 11.32
CA ARG A 114 -8.48 -10.04 11.57
C ARG A 114 -9.18 -11.19 12.29
N ASN A 115 -8.64 -12.40 12.11
CA ASN A 115 -9.04 -13.53 12.94
C ASN A 115 -8.54 -13.26 14.38
N PRO A 116 -9.30 -13.55 15.46
CA PRO A 116 -8.82 -13.40 16.84
C PRO A 116 -7.47 -14.05 17.11
N GLU A 117 -7.14 -15.16 16.44
CA GLU A 117 -5.84 -15.83 16.53
C GLU A 117 -4.67 -15.03 15.91
N GLU A 118 -4.96 -14.12 14.98
CA GLU A 118 -3.98 -13.21 14.35
C GLU A 118 -3.78 -11.91 15.14
N GLN A 119 -4.68 -11.59 16.07
CA GLN A 119 -4.57 -10.41 16.93
C GLN A 119 -3.41 -10.53 17.94
N GLU A 120 -2.88 -11.74 18.12
CA GLU A 120 -1.79 -12.08 19.04
C GLU A 120 -0.42 -12.25 18.34
N GLU A 121 -0.25 -11.85 17.06
CA GLU A 121 1.11 -11.68 16.51
C GLU A 121 1.79 -10.47 17.19
N GLU A 122 2.15 -10.64 18.46
CA GLU A 122 3.14 -9.83 19.14
C GLU A 122 4.43 -10.02 18.34
N TYR A 123 4.87 -8.97 17.65
CA TYR A 123 6.21 -8.97 17.07
C TYR A 123 7.15 -9.35 18.22
N PRO A 124 7.93 -10.44 18.09
CA PRO A 124 8.77 -10.88 19.19
C PRO A 124 9.55 -9.68 19.67
N GLU A 125 9.48 -9.39 20.97
CA GLU A 125 10.30 -8.34 21.57
C GLU A 125 11.71 -8.52 21.02
N LYS A 126 12.25 -7.46 20.42
CA LYS A 126 13.60 -7.51 19.85
C LYS A 126 14.51 -8.02 20.97
N PRO A 127 15.23 -9.14 20.76
CA PRO A 127 16.01 -9.74 21.84
C PRO A 127 17.00 -8.72 22.38
N ASP A 128 17.30 -8.82 23.68
CA ASP A 128 18.29 -7.98 24.34
C ASP A 128 19.59 -7.95 23.50
N GLY A 129 20.08 -6.74 23.22
CA GLY A 129 21.27 -6.52 22.39
C GLY A 129 21.00 -6.37 20.89
N PHE A 130 19.76 -6.48 20.40
CA PHE A 130 19.45 -6.21 18.98
C PHE A 130 19.90 -4.82 18.53
N VAL A 131 19.68 -3.80 19.37
CA VAL A 131 20.09 -2.41 19.09
C VAL A 131 21.60 -2.31 18.93
N GLU A 132 22.36 -2.86 19.89
CA GLU A 132 23.82 -2.85 19.85
C GLU A 132 24.36 -3.61 18.64
N GLN A 133 23.73 -4.73 18.27
CA GLN A 133 24.10 -5.50 17.09
C GLN A 133 23.87 -4.69 15.79
N GLU A 134 22.74 -4.01 15.65
CA GLU A 134 22.45 -3.17 14.50
C GLU A 134 23.36 -1.93 14.44
N GLU A 135 23.67 -1.30 15.58
CA GLU A 135 24.64 -0.21 15.66
C GLU A 135 26.04 -0.66 15.22
N ASN A 136 26.47 -1.86 15.63
CA ASN A 136 27.75 -2.41 15.23
C ASN A 136 27.80 -2.76 13.73
N LYS A 137 26.70 -3.32 13.18
CA LYS A 137 26.57 -3.50 11.72
C LYS A 137 26.62 -2.18 10.98
N LEU A 138 25.97 -1.14 11.50
CA LEU A 138 25.97 0.18 10.89
C LEU A 138 27.38 0.78 10.85
N LYS A 139 28.15 0.67 11.95
CA LYS A 139 29.55 1.10 12.02
C LYS A 139 30.42 0.36 10.99
N ASP A 140 30.27 -0.96 10.87
CA ASP A 140 31.00 -1.77 9.88
C ASP A 140 30.67 -1.34 8.44
N LEU A 141 29.38 -1.19 8.13
CA LEU A 141 28.94 -0.74 6.80
C LEU A 141 29.44 0.67 6.47
N GLN A 142 29.45 1.59 7.44
CA GLN A 142 30.00 2.93 7.28
C GLN A 142 31.51 2.90 7.02
N ALA A 143 32.26 2.05 7.74
CA ALA A 143 33.69 1.87 7.49
C ALA A 143 33.95 1.33 6.08
N ARG A 144 33.19 0.31 5.66
CA ARG A 144 33.29 -0.27 4.31
C ARG A 144 32.95 0.73 3.20
N LEU A 145 31.95 1.58 3.40
CA LEU A 145 31.59 2.65 2.47
C LEU A 145 32.65 3.75 2.40
N ALA A 146 33.26 4.09 3.54
CA ALA A 146 34.37 5.04 3.59
C ALA A 146 35.60 4.52 2.83
N ASP A 147 35.90 3.23 2.97
CA ASP A 147 37.00 2.57 2.26
C ASP A 147 36.70 2.33 0.77
N SER A 148 35.43 2.18 0.38
CA SER A 148 35.04 1.97 -1.03
C SER A 148 34.95 3.25 -1.87
N GLY A 149 35.13 4.43 -1.26
CA GLY A 149 35.17 5.72 -1.98
C GLY A 149 33.86 6.16 -2.66
N MET A 150 32.72 5.49 -2.39
CA MET A 150 31.44 5.75 -3.04
C MET A 150 30.48 6.56 -2.15
N VAL A 151 30.77 7.85 -1.92
CA VAL A 151 29.82 8.76 -1.26
C VAL A 151 28.97 9.47 -2.32
N SER A 152 27.94 8.82 -2.84
CA SER A 152 26.86 9.52 -3.55
C SER A 152 25.86 10.05 -2.52
N LYS A 153 25.88 11.36 -2.27
CA LYS A 153 24.86 12.06 -1.49
C LYS A 153 23.56 12.13 -2.32
N SER A 154 22.72 11.11 -2.28
CA SER A 154 21.36 11.23 -2.81
C SER A 154 20.50 11.98 -1.80
N ARG A 155 20.27 13.28 -2.05
CA ARG A 155 19.20 14.04 -1.43
C ARG A 155 17.89 13.56 -2.05
N LEU A 156 17.06 12.88 -1.27
CA LEU A 156 15.66 12.67 -1.60
C LEU A 156 14.97 14.03 -1.65
N SER A 157 14.69 14.53 -2.86
CA SER A 157 13.83 15.70 -3.04
C SER A 157 12.38 15.24 -2.91
N VAL A 158 11.76 15.54 -1.78
CA VAL A 158 10.32 15.43 -1.60
C VAL A 158 9.68 16.60 -2.36
N SER A 159 9.10 16.34 -3.53
CA SER A 159 8.21 17.29 -4.20
C SER A 159 6.80 17.04 -3.66
N LEU A 160 6.30 17.94 -2.81
CA LEU A 160 4.86 18.03 -2.56
C LEU A 160 4.17 18.43 -3.86
N CYS A 161 3.08 17.72 -4.20
CA CYS A 161 2.09 18.22 -5.14
C CYS A 161 1.14 19.20 -4.46
#